data_AF-A0A813QVK6-F1
#
_entry.id   AF-A0A813QVK6-F1
#
_cell.length_a   1.000
_cell.length_b   1.000
_cell.length_c   1.000
_cell.angle_alpha   90.00
_cell.angle_beta   90.00
_cell.angle_gamma   90.00
#
_symmetry.space_group_name_H-M   'P 1'
#
loop_
_entity.id
_entity.type
_entity.pdbx_description
1 polymer ?
#
loop_
_entity_poly.entity_id
_entity_poly.type
_entity_poly.pdbx_seq_one_letter_code
_entity_poly.pdbx_strand_id
1 'polypeptide(L)'
;MSFNKAKQLATFSRVWYLFDAKWQCPHASGERIARILRGEHKPIYYPGESTGDCVVAINTRHIALRNDAWRAEALHIRREYAKTRYDIPLFKLHELDPTKVLHLCTMNCMPRDSGRRYDLARLYTFPDDAVPSHLIRNVSDQIRGSRTTPQRLDDLTPDDIEKFPQMFKWPKELVVDDLDRDKFVRVLSPEELPKRHVMLGQRAGRQNYWFHVPTTRHEEVKIN
;
A
#
# COMPACT_ATOMS: atom_id res chain seq x y z
N MET A 1 12.56 -45.56 -22.73
CA MET A 1 12.98 -44.35 -23.50
C MET A 1 13.11 -43.18 -22.54
N SER A 2 14.22 -42.44 -22.56
CA SER A 2 14.37 -41.23 -21.73
C SER A 2 13.66 -40.05 -22.39
N PHE A 3 12.72 -39.43 -21.69
CA PHE A 3 11.92 -38.29 -22.17
C PHE A 3 12.70 -36.96 -22.15
N ASN A 4 13.87 -36.90 -22.79
CA ASN A 4 14.77 -35.74 -22.67
C ASN A 4 14.12 -34.43 -23.16
N LYS A 5 13.37 -34.47 -24.28
CA LYS A 5 12.64 -33.30 -24.79
C LYS A 5 11.50 -32.85 -23.86
N ALA A 6 10.72 -33.79 -23.35
CA ALA A 6 9.62 -33.47 -22.42
C ALA A 6 10.15 -32.96 -21.07
N LYS A 7 11.28 -33.49 -20.60
CA LYS A 7 11.98 -32.99 -19.40
C LYS A 7 12.38 -31.52 -19.58
N GLN A 8 12.94 -31.15 -20.73
CA GLN A 8 13.29 -29.74 -20.99
C GLN A 8 12.05 -28.84 -20.97
N LEU A 9 10.96 -29.23 -21.63
CA LEU A 9 9.71 -28.45 -21.62
C LEU A 9 9.13 -28.30 -20.20
N ALA A 10 9.17 -29.36 -19.40
CA ALA A 10 8.74 -29.31 -18.01
C ALA A 10 9.61 -28.36 -17.17
N THR A 11 10.94 -28.42 -17.34
CA THR A 11 11.89 -27.58 -16.60
C THR A 11 11.73 -26.08 -16.89
N PHE A 12 11.45 -25.70 -18.14
CA PHE A 12 11.24 -24.31 -18.56
C PHE A 12 9.77 -23.89 -18.57
N SER A 13 8.87 -24.74 -18.06
CA SER A 13 7.46 -24.40 -17.98
C SER A 13 7.23 -23.20 -17.05
N ARG A 14 6.22 -22.41 -17.38
CA ARG A 14 5.81 -21.24 -16.61
C ARG A 14 4.68 -21.62 -15.67
N VAL A 15 4.89 -21.32 -14.39
CA VAL A 15 3.89 -21.49 -13.35
C VAL A 15 3.14 -20.17 -13.17
N TRP A 16 1.88 -20.25 -12.75
CA TRP A 16 1.08 -19.09 -12.41
C TRP A 16 0.91 -19.03 -10.90
N TYR A 17 1.31 -17.90 -10.32
CA TYR A 17 1.19 -17.65 -8.89
C TYR A 17 0.11 -16.62 -8.59
N LEU A 18 -0.61 -16.83 -7.49
CA LEU A 18 -1.50 -15.84 -6.89
C LEU A 18 -0.82 -15.13 -5.73
N PHE A 19 -0.97 -13.82 -5.63
CA PHE A 19 -0.49 -13.01 -4.52
C PHE A 19 -1.62 -12.14 -3.97
N ASP A 20 -1.93 -12.29 -2.68
CA ASP A 20 -2.87 -11.41 -2.00
C ASP A 20 -2.12 -10.20 -1.39
N ALA A 21 -2.40 -9.01 -1.91
CA ALA A 21 -1.74 -7.78 -1.50
C ALA A 21 -2.40 -7.11 -0.28
N LYS A 22 -3.49 -7.68 0.26
CA LYS A 22 -4.22 -7.12 1.39
C LYS A 22 -3.33 -7.00 2.64
N TRP A 23 -3.27 -5.79 3.22
CA TRP A 23 -2.44 -5.45 4.39
C TRP A 23 -0.93 -5.70 4.23
N GLN A 24 -0.46 -5.88 2.99
CA GLN A 24 0.95 -6.09 2.67
C GLN A 24 1.64 -4.77 2.28
N CYS A 25 2.95 -4.70 2.56
CA CYS A 25 3.78 -3.56 2.16
C CYS A 25 4.23 -3.73 0.71
N PRO A 26 3.90 -2.80 -0.21
CA PRO A 26 4.19 -2.95 -1.63
C PRO A 26 5.69 -3.01 -1.93
N HIS A 27 6.56 -2.44 -1.09
CA HIS A 27 8.02 -2.57 -1.22
C HIS A 27 8.49 -4.02 -1.06
N ALA A 28 8.10 -4.66 0.05
CA ALA A 28 8.48 -6.04 0.33
C ALA A 28 7.77 -7.03 -0.60
N SER A 29 6.51 -6.74 -0.96
CA SER A 29 5.76 -7.52 -1.96
C SER A 29 6.41 -7.41 -3.34
N GLY A 30 6.78 -6.21 -3.78
CA GLY A 30 7.40 -5.95 -5.07
C GLY A 30 8.73 -6.68 -5.24
N GLU A 31 9.55 -6.75 -4.19
CA GLU A 31 10.79 -7.54 -4.21
C GLU A 31 10.53 -9.03 -4.43
N ARG A 32 9.58 -9.61 -3.67
CA ARG A 32 9.21 -11.03 -3.82
C ARG A 32 8.64 -11.34 -5.19
N ILE A 33 7.73 -10.50 -5.67
CA ILE A 33 7.13 -10.64 -7.00
C ILE A 33 8.21 -10.52 -8.09
N ALA A 34 9.11 -9.54 -7.99
CA ALA A 34 10.20 -9.35 -8.95
C ALA A 34 11.14 -10.57 -9.05
N ARG A 35 11.44 -11.25 -7.92
CA ARG A 35 12.23 -12.49 -7.92
C ARG A 35 11.52 -13.62 -8.67
N ILE A 36 10.20 -13.70 -8.58
CA ILE A 36 9.40 -14.73 -9.26
C ILE A 36 9.27 -14.43 -10.76
N LEU A 37 8.97 -13.18 -11.13
CA LEU A 37 8.88 -12.72 -12.52
C LEU A 37 10.20 -12.92 -13.29
N ARG A 38 11.34 -12.77 -12.61
CA ARG A 38 12.66 -13.03 -13.20
C ARG A 38 13.05 -14.51 -13.20
N GLY A 39 12.46 -15.32 -12.32
CA GLY A 39 12.79 -16.74 -12.20
C GLY A 39 13.91 -17.05 -11.21
N GLU A 40 14.36 -16.09 -10.41
CA GLU A 40 15.44 -16.27 -9.40
C GLU A 40 15.10 -17.31 -8.31
N HIS A 41 13.83 -17.67 -8.17
CA HIS A 41 13.38 -18.74 -7.28
C HIS A 41 13.67 -20.14 -7.85
N LYS A 42 13.93 -20.26 -9.15
CA LYS A 42 14.31 -21.51 -9.80
C LYS A 42 15.84 -21.64 -9.87
N PRO A 43 16.41 -22.82 -9.61
CA PRO A 43 17.86 -23.03 -9.68
C PRO A 43 18.43 -22.93 -11.11
N ILE A 44 17.56 -22.98 -12.12
CA ILE A 44 17.91 -22.82 -13.55
C ILE A 44 18.02 -21.35 -13.99
N TYR A 45 17.94 -20.40 -13.06
CA TYR A 45 17.97 -18.98 -13.37
C TYR A 45 19.28 -18.58 -14.07
N TYR A 46 19.14 -17.87 -15.18
CA TYR A 46 20.23 -17.22 -15.89
C TYR A 46 19.74 -15.85 -16.39
N PRO A 47 20.46 -14.73 -16.13
CA PRO A 47 19.98 -13.39 -16.48
C PRO A 47 19.69 -13.15 -17.97
N GLY A 48 20.34 -13.90 -18.87
CA GLY A 48 20.15 -13.74 -20.31
C GLY A 48 18.92 -14.48 -20.87
N GLU A 49 18.23 -15.29 -20.07
CA GLU A 49 17.12 -16.13 -20.53
C GLU A 49 15.85 -15.90 -19.70
N SER A 50 14.68 -15.97 -20.34
CA SER A 50 13.40 -15.72 -19.68
C SER A 50 12.84 -16.97 -19.01
N THR A 51 13.29 -17.25 -17.78
CA THR A 51 12.88 -18.44 -17.00
C THR A 51 11.82 -18.18 -15.92
N GLY A 52 11.41 -16.92 -15.75
CA GLY A 52 10.46 -16.54 -14.73
C GLY A 52 9.01 -16.93 -15.00
N ASP A 53 8.17 -16.61 -14.03
CA ASP A 53 6.78 -17.08 -13.97
C ASP A 53 5.76 -15.93 -14.06
N CYS A 54 4.49 -16.29 -14.12
CA CYS A 54 3.38 -15.33 -14.14
C CYS A 54 2.89 -15.08 -12.71
N VAL A 55 2.56 -13.83 -12.39
CA VAL A 55 2.02 -13.46 -11.08
C VAL A 55 0.72 -12.70 -11.26
N VAL A 56 -0.32 -13.15 -10.57
CA VAL A 56 -1.60 -12.47 -10.43
C VAL A 56 -1.68 -11.91 -9.02
N ALA A 57 -1.69 -10.58 -8.90
CA ALA A 57 -1.82 -9.87 -7.63
C ALA A 57 -3.25 -9.32 -7.47
N ILE A 58 -3.91 -9.69 -6.38
CA ILE A 58 -5.28 -9.28 -6.03
C ILE A 58 -5.27 -8.33 -4.83
N ASN A 59 -6.39 -7.64 -4.60
CA ASN A 59 -6.58 -6.74 -3.46
C ASN A 59 -5.53 -5.62 -3.34
N THR A 60 -5.02 -5.13 -4.48
CA THR A 60 -4.02 -4.05 -4.50
C THR A 60 -4.54 -2.72 -3.95
N ARG A 61 -5.87 -2.53 -3.90
CA ARG A 61 -6.53 -1.42 -3.20
C ARG A 61 -6.25 -1.44 -1.69
N HIS A 62 -6.02 -2.60 -1.09
CA HIS A 62 -5.90 -2.75 0.36
C HIS A 62 -4.46 -2.90 0.84
N ILE A 63 -3.50 -2.40 0.06
CA ILE A 63 -2.08 -2.39 0.43
C ILE A 63 -1.82 -1.43 1.61
N ALA A 64 -0.81 -1.73 2.42
CA ALA A 64 -0.49 -0.96 3.60
C ALA A 64 0.99 -0.57 3.62
N LEU A 65 1.27 0.73 3.47
CA LEU A 65 2.60 1.29 3.68
C LEU A 65 2.87 1.60 5.16
N ARG A 66 4.15 1.69 5.50
CA ARG A 66 4.61 1.99 6.86
C ARG A 66 4.55 3.50 7.13
N ASN A 67 4.15 3.88 8.34
CA ASN A 67 4.17 5.28 8.81
C ASN A 67 3.41 6.22 7.84
N ASP A 68 3.90 7.45 7.69
CA ASP A 68 3.39 8.47 6.77
C ASP A 68 3.93 8.33 5.34
N ALA A 69 4.44 7.15 4.94
CA ALA A 69 5.01 6.94 3.61
C ALA A 69 4.05 7.29 2.47
N TRP A 70 2.73 7.10 2.68
CA TRP A 70 1.70 7.53 1.74
C TRP A 70 1.77 9.02 1.35
N ARG A 71 2.19 9.88 2.29
CA ARG A 71 2.32 11.33 2.08
C ARG A 71 3.77 11.73 1.78
N ALA A 72 4.73 11.02 2.35
CA ALA A 72 6.15 11.32 2.21
C ALA A 72 6.73 10.88 0.87
N GLU A 73 6.25 9.78 0.30
CA GLU A 73 6.70 9.26 -0.98
C GLU A 73 5.85 9.80 -2.14
N ALA A 74 6.51 10.03 -3.27
CA ALA A 74 5.88 10.57 -4.47
C ALA A 74 6.44 9.92 -5.74
N LEU A 75 5.58 9.78 -6.74
CA LEU A 75 5.98 9.48 -8.11
C LEU A 75 6.49 10.76 -8.77
N HIS A 76 7.77 10.75 -9.14
CA HIS A 76 8.43 11.84 -9.85
C HIS A 76 8.34 11.62 -11.36
N ILE A 77 7.62 12.49 -12.05
CA ILE A 77 7.50 12.48 -13.51
C ILE A 77 8.23 13.71 -14.05
N ARG A 78 9.21 13.49 -14.90
CA ARG A 78 9.93 14.55 -15.62
C ARG A 78 9.72 14.36 -17.11
N ARG A 79 9.21 15.39 -17.79
CA ARG A 79 9.24 15.45 -19.26
C ARG A 79 10.46 16.24 -19.74
N GLU A 80 10.73 16.18 -21.03
CA GLU A 80 11.91 16.80 -21.65
C GLU A 80 11.88 18.33 -21.62
N TYR A 81 10.68 18.93 -21.62
CA TYR A 81 10.50 20.38 -21.64
C TYR A 81 10.71 21.04 -20.26
N ALA A 82 11.17 22.30 -20.28
CA ALA A 82 11.36 23.12 -19.10
C ALA A 82 10.09 23.20 -18.24
N LYS A 83 10.27 23.26 -16.91
CA LYS A 83 9.18 23.32 -15.89
C LYS A 83 8.16 22.17 -15.93
N THR A 84 8.49 21.06 -16.60
CA THR A 84 7.56 19.91 -16.73
C THR A 84 7.93 18.77 -15.77
N ARG A 85 8.09 19.12 -14.49
CA ARG A 85 8.27 18.16 -13.40
C ARG A 85 7.00 18.11 -12.57
N TYR A 86 6.45 16.93 -12.41
CA TYR A 86 5.27 16.67 -11.59
C TYR A 86 5.63 15.66 -10.51
N ASP A 87 5.37 16.01 -9.26
CA ASP A 87 5.57 15.14 -8.12
C ASP A 87 4.18 14.79 -7.57
N ILE A 88 3.75 13.55 -7.79
CA ILE A 88 2.43 13.06 -7.40
C ILE A 88 2.60 12.24 -6.12
N PRO A 89 2.06 12.66 -4.96
CA PRO A 89 2.17 11.89 -3.73
C PRO A 89 1.44 10.56 -3.87
N LEU A 90 1.93 9.54 -3.16
CA LEU A 90 1.52 8.16 -3.40
C LEU A 90 0.04 7.91 -3.08
N PHE A 91 -0.53 8.60 -2.09
CA PHE A 91 -1.96 8.52 -1.79
C PHE A 91 -2.83 8.97 -2.98
N LYS A 92 -2.47 10.09 -3.64
CA LYS A 92 -3.19 10.57 -4.84
C LYS A 92 -3.03 9.60 -6.00
N LEU A 93 -1.84 9.01 -6.16
CA LEU A 93 -1.61 8.02 -7.20
C LEU A 93 -2.50 6.80 -7.00
N HIS A 94 -2.65 6.34 -5.75
CA HIS A 94 -3.45 5.18 -5.39
C HIS A 94 -4.96 5.43 -5.50
N GLU A 95 -5.42 6.63 -5.20
CA GLU A 95 -6.80 7.07 -5.48
C GLU A 95 -7.14 7.03 -6.98
N LEU A 96 -6.20 7.48 -7.84
CA LEU A 96 -6.37 7.48 -9.29
C LEU A 96 -6.31 6.06 -9.88
N ASP A 97 -5.31 5.27 -9.46
CA ASP A 97 -5.10 3.92 -9.91
C ASP A 97 -4.52 3.06 -8.77
N PRO A 98 -5.36 2.24 -8.11
CA PRO A 98 -4.94 1.44 -6.95
C PRO A 98 -3.93 0.35 -7.32
N THR A 99 -3.79 -0.01 -8.59
CA THR A 99 -2.86 -1.06 -9.05
C THR A 99 -1.44 -0.53 -9.24
N LYS A 100 -1.32 0.78 -9.52
CA LYS A 100 -0.09 1.41 -10.00
C LYS A 100 1.04 1.36 -8.99
N VAL A 101 0.73 1.54 -7.71
CA VAL A 101 1.73 1.56 -6.63
C VAL A 101 2.49 0.24 -6.59
N LEU A 102 1.77 -0.90 -6.55
CA LEU A 102 2.40 -2.22 -6.53
C LEU A 102 3.18 -2.50 -7.83
N HIS A 103 2.63 -2.11 -8.98
CA HIS A 103 3.29 -2.27 -10.28
C HIS A 103 4.62 -1.49 -10.32
N LEU A 104 4.63 -0.23 -9.87
CA LEU A 104 5.84 0.61 -9.84
C LEU A 104 6.87 0.11 -8.83
N CYS A 105 6.45 -0.32 -7.64
CA CYS A 105 7.35 -0.93 -6.66
C CYS A 105 8.03 -2.18 -7.25
N THR A 106 7.25 -3.07 -7.86
CA THR A 106 7.79 -4.27 -8.53
C THR A 106 8.76 -3.91 -9.66
N MET A 107 8.42 -2.93 -10.51
CA MET A 107 9.29 -2.43 -11.57
C MET A 107 10.62 -1.87 -11.04
N ASN A 108 10.59 -1.17 -9.91
CA ASN A 108 11.77 -0.58 -9.30
C ASN A 108 12.68 -1.63 -8.63
N CYS A 109 12.14 -2.77 -8.21
CA CYS A 109 12.90 -3.91 -7.69
C CYS A 109 13.60 -4.74 -8.78
N MET A 110 13.38 -4.44 -10.07
CA MET A 110 14.02 -5.13 -11.19
C MET A 110 15.19 -4.32 -11.78
N PRO A 111 16.23 -4.98 -12.31
CA PRO A 111 17.32 -4.31 -13.03
C PRO A 111 16.80 -3.56 -14.25
N ARG A 112 17.47 -2.48 -14.64
CA ARG A 112 17.10 -1.65 -15.79
C ARG A 112 17.65 -2.25 -17.10
N ASP A 113 17.11 -3.40 -17.50
CA ASP A 113 17.45 -4.08 -18.75
C ASP A 113 16.28 -4.04 -19.77
N SER A 114 16.52 -4.61 -20.95
CA SER A 114 15.49 -4.78 -21.99
C SER A 114 14.47 -5.86 -21.65
N GLY A 115 14.88 -6.89 -20.89
CA GLY A 115 14.04 -8.00 -20.42
C GLY A 115 12.91 -7.57 -19.49
N ARG A 116 13.14 -6.55 -18.66
CA ARG A 116 12.23 -6.04 -17.64
C ARG A 116 10.82 -5.76 -18.15
N ARG A 117 10.67 -5.28 -19.40
CA ARG A 117 9.34 -5.03 -19.99
C ARG A 117 8.55 -6.32 -20.20
N TYR A 118 9.22 -7.37 -20.65
CA TYR A 118 8.62 -8.70 -20.86
C TYR A 118 8.32 -9.41 -19.53
N ASP A 119 9.15 -9.17 -18.51
CA ASP A 119 8.91 -9.67 -17.15
C ASP A 119 7.70 -8.99 -16.52
N LEU A 120 7.61 -7.67 -16.63
CA LEU A 120 6.46 -6.90 -16.14
C LEU A 120 5.16 -7.22 -16.86
N ALA A 121 5.20 -7.55 -18.15
CA ALA A 121 4.00 -7.95 -18.90
C ALA A 121 3.32 -9.21 -18.35
N ARG A 122 4.04 -10.00 -17.52
CA ARG A 122 3.53 -11.21 -16.86
C ARG A 122 2.99 -10.96 -15.45
N LEU A 123 3.03 -9.70 -14.99
CA LEU A 123 2.41 -9.26 -13.75
C LEU A 123 1.01 -8.73 -14.04
N TYR A 124 0.00 -9.47 -13.59
CA TYR A 124 -1.40 -9.03 -13.63
C TYR A 124 -1.76 -8.45 -12.27
N THR A 125 -2.25 -7.21 -12.24
CA THR A 125 -2.64 -6.53 -11.01
C THR A 125 -4.11 -6.19 -11.05
N PHE A 126 -4.83 -6.52 -9.98
CA PHE A 126 -6.24 -6.27 -9.82
C PHE A 126 -6.51 -5.46 -8.53
N PRO A 127 -7.39 -4.44 -8.58
CA PRO A 127 -7.70 -3.62 -7.41
C PRO A 127 -8.32 -4.45 -6.28
N ASP A 128 -9.25 -5.32 -6.65
CA ASP A 128 -10.09 -6.11 -5.76
C ASP A 128 -9.89 -7.62 -6.07
N ASP A 129 -10.79 -8.48 -5.59
CA ASP A 129 -10.72 -9.95 -5.78
C ASP A 129 -11.35 -10.44 -7.11
N ALA A 130 -11.94 -9.53 -7.88
CA ALA A 130 -12.58 -9.86 -9.15
C ALA A 130 -11.54 -10.12 -10.26
N VAL A 131 -11.06 -11.36 -10.35
CA VAL A 131 -10.14 -11.81 -11.40
C VAL A 131 -10.89 -12.52 -12.53
N PRO A 132 -10.54 -12.26 -13.81
CA PRO A 132 -11.11 -13.00 -14.94
C PRO A 132 -10.91 -14.52 -14.84
N SER A 133 -11.94 -15.28 -15.18
CA SER A 133 -11.98 -16.74 -15.05
C SER A 133 -10.85 -17.47 -15.78
N HIS A 134 -10.42 -16.96 -16.94
CA HIS A 134 -9.34 -17.56 -17.73
C HIS A 134 -7.96 -17.44 -17.06
N LEU A 135 -7.75 -16.45 -16.18
CA LEU A 135 -6.50 -16.31 -15.44
C LEU A 135 -6.51 -17.21 -14.19
N ILE A 136 -7.61 -17.18 -13.43
CA ILE A 136 -7.77 -17.99 -12.20
C ILE A 136 -7.58 -19.48 -12.50
N ARG A 137 -8.14 -19.98 -13.60
CA ARG A 137 -8.04 -21.41 -14.00
C ARG A 137 -6.60 -21.91 -14.17
N ASN A 138 -5.67 -21.02 -14.47
CA ASN A 138 -4.27 -21.38 -14.70
C ASN A 138 -3.42 -21.28 -13.42
N VAL A 139 -3.90 -20.59 -12.39
CA VAL A 139 -3.18 -20.42 -11.11
C VAL A 139 -2.91 -21.78 -10.50
N SER A 140 -1.64 -22.03 -10.19
CA SER A 140 -1.17 -23.31 -9.64
C SER A 140 -0.79 -23.20 -8.16
N ASP A 141 -0.22 -22.06 -7.74
CA ASP A 141 0.30 -21.87 -6.38
C ASP A 141 0.05 -20.44 -5.87
N GLN A 142 0.15 -20.25 -4.55
CA GLN A 142 -0.05 -18.96 -3.88
C GLN A 142 1.24 -18.50 -3.16
N ILE A 143 1.68 -17.29 -3.49
CA ILE A 143 2.82 -16.64 -2.85
C ILE A 143 2.41 -16.21 -1.44
N ARG A 144 3.23 -16.60 -0.45
CA ARG A 144 3.04 -16.17 0.94
C ARG A 144 3.31 -14.68 1.11
N GLY A 145 2.41 -13.99 1.80
CA GLY A 145 2.58 -12.59 2.23
C GLY A 145 3.84 -12.39 3.09
N SER A 146 4.39 -11.18 3.08
CA SER A 146 5.57 -10.84 3.90
C SER A 146 5.23 -10.59 5.35
N ARG A 147 4.04 -10.04 5.58
CA ARG A 147 3.57 -9.63 6.89
C ARG A 147 2.35 -10.46 7.27
N THR A 148 2.31 -10.92 8.51
CA THR A 148 1.08 -11.42 9.11
C THR A 148 0.16 -10.25 9.40
N THR A 149 -1.11 -10.36 9.03
CA THR A 149 -2.09 -9.31 9.29
C THR A 149 -2.34 -9.23 10.80
N PRO A 150 -2.16 -8.06 11.43
CA PRO A 150 -2.48 -7.91 12.85
C PRO A 150 -4.00 -8.01 13.04
N GLN A 151 -4.42 -8.72 14.09
CA GLN A 151 -5.82 -8.78 14.50
C GLN A 151 -6.18 -7.51 15.27
N ARG A 152 -7.39 -6.99 15.05
CA ARG A 152 -7.91 -5.88 15.86
C ARG A 152 -8.48 -6.44 17.17
N LEU A 153 -8.70 -5.55 18.14
CA LEU A 153 -9.35 -5.94 19.39
C LEU A 153 -10.74 -6.53 19.15
N ASP A 154 -11.46 -5.99 18.17
CA ASP A 154 -12.80 -6.43 17.77
C ASP A 154 -12.81 -7.85 17.16
N ASP A 155 -11.68 -8.30 16.62
CA ASP A 155 -11.55 -9.60 15.95
C ASP A 155 -11.14 -10.74 16.92
N LEU A 156 -10.78 -10.41 18.17
CA LEU A 156 -10.30 -11.37 19.16
C LEU A 156 -11.46 -12.18 19.76
N THR A 157 -11.24 -13.48 19.98
CA THR A 157 -12.23 -14.32 20.67
C THR A 157 -12.29 -13.98 22.17
N PRO A 158 -13.45 -14.09 22.84
CA PRO A 158 -13.55 -13.87 24.28
C PRO A 158 -12.57 -14.72 25.08
N ASP A 159 -12.37 -15.98 24.67
CA ASP A 159 -11.41 -16.90 25.28
C ASP A 159 -9.97 -16.36 25.22
N ASP A 160 -9.58 -15.73 24.11
CA ASP A 160 -8.26 -15.13 23.97
C ASP A 160 -8.11 -13.91 24.87
N ILE A 161 -9.17 -13.12 25.03
CA ILE A 161 -9.20 -11.98 25.95
C ILE A 161 -9.07 -12.45 27.40
N GLU A 162 -9.78 -13.50 27.79
CA GLU A 162 -9.73 -14.08 29.14
C GLU A 162 -8.36 -14.72 29.47
N LYS A 163 -7.69 -15.29 28.47
CA LYS A 163 -6.31 -15.79 28.64
C LYS A 163 -5.33 -14.68 28.98
N PHE A 164 -5.59 -13.43 28.58
CA PHE A 164 -4.72 -12.30 28.94
C PHE A 164 -4.98 -11.87 30.38
N PRO A 165 -3.98 -11.94 31.28
CA PRO A 165 -4.16 -11.55 32.67
C PRO A 165 -4.38 -10.04 32.80
N GLN A 166 -5.24 -9.65 33.74
CA GLN A 166 -5.41 -8.24 34.08
C GLN A 166 -4.13 -7.70 34.74
N MET A 167 -3.43 -6.78 34.06
CA MET A 167 -2.13 -6.28 34.50
C MET A 167 -2.21 -5.32 35.69
N PHE A 168 -3.34 -4.65 35.89
CA PHE A 168 -3.49 -3.63 36.92
C PHE A 168 -4.95 -3.49 37.37
N LYS A 169 -5.14 -3.09 38.62
CA LYS A 169 -6.46 -2.86 39.23
C LYS A 169 -6.72 -1.37 39.30
N TRP A 170 -7.82 -0.93 38.72
CA TRP A 170 -8.23 0.48 38.76
C TRP A 170 -8.78 0.86 40.15
N PRO A 171 -8.49 2.08 40.65
CA PRO A 171 -9.14 2.58 41.86
C PRO A 171 -10.63 2.83 41.60
N LYS A 172 -11.48 2.53 42.58
CA LYS A 172 -12.94 2.61 42.43
C LYS A 172 -13.47 4.02 42.19
N GLU A 173 -12.69 5.04 42.57
CA GLU A 173 -13.03 6.45 42.42
C GLU A 173 -12.66 7.02 41.04
N LEU A 174 -12.04 6.22 40.17
CA LEU A 174 -11.66 6.67 38.83
C LEU A 174 -12.93 6.84 37.99
N VAL A 175 -13.34 8.09 37.81
CA VAL A 175 -14.26 8.47 36.73
C VAL A 175 -13.45 8.39 35.44
N VAL A 176 -13.66 7.30 34.69
CA VAL A 176 -13.21 7.26 33.30
C VAL A 176 -14.21 8.13 32.54
N ASP A 177 -13.76 9.29 32.06
CA ASP A 177 -14.55 10.06 31.10
C ASP A 177 -14.75 9.16 29.88
N ASP A 178 -15.95 8.61 29.74
CA ASP A 178 -16.38 7.92 28.52
C ASP A 178 -16.39 8.98 27.42
N LEU A 179 -15.23 9.17 26.80
CA LEU A 179 -15.08 9.84 25.52
C LEU A 179 -15.80 8.96 24.51
N ASP A 180 -17.13 9.03 24.49
CA ASP A 180 -17.98 8.49 23.44
C ASP A 180 -17.35 8.92 22.13
N ARG A 181 -16.76 7.97 21.40
CA ARG A 181 -16.12 8.25 20.10
C ARG A 181 -17.10 8.89 19.12
N ASP A 182 -18.39 8.70 19.34
CA ASP A 182 -19.48 9.26 18.54
C ASP A 182 -19.82 10.72 18.90
N LYS A 183 -19.41 11.24 20.07
CA LYS A 183 -19.69 12.63 20.49
C LYS A 183 -18.68 13.66 19.97
N PHE A 184 -17.57 13.23 19.38
CA PHE A 184 -16.54 14.14 18.83
C PHE A 184 -16.85 14.70 17.44
N VAL A 185 -17.91 14.24 16.76
CA VAL A 185 -18.45 14.91 15.57
C VAL A 185 -19.62 15.83 15.98
N ARG A 186 -19.39 16.71 16.96
CA ARG A 186 -20.11 18.00 16.94
C ARG A 186 -19.34 18.89 15.98
N VAL A 187 -19.82 18.98 14.74
CA VAL A 187 -19.48 20.11 13.87
C VAL A 187 -20.01 21.35 14.60
N LEU A 188 -19.13 22.02 15.35
CA LEU A 188 -19.46 23.30 15.95
C LEU A 188 -19.87 24.25 14.82
N SER A 189 -20.98 24.96 15.02
CA SER A 189 -21.35 26.01 14.08
C SER A 189 -20.23 27.05 14.00
N PRO A 190 -20.01 27.75 12.86
CA PRO A 190 -18.90 28.70 12.71
C PRO A 190 -18.79 29.76 13.81
N GLU A 191 -19.90 30.01 14.53
CA GLU A 191 -20.02 30.98 15.62
C GLU A 191 -19.44 30.48 16.95
N GLU A 192 -19.38 29.16 17.18
CA GLU A 192 -18.95 28.53 18.43
C GLU A 192 -17.44 28.24 18.49
N LEU A 193 -16.69 28.52 17.42
CA LEU A 193 -15.25 28.30 17.40
C LEU A 193 -14.52 29.38 18.25
N PRO A 194 -13.67 28.99 19.22
CA PRO A 194 -12.87 29.95 19.96
C PRO A 194 -11.88 30.65 19.01
N LYS A 195 -12.02 31.97 18.88
CA LYS A 195 -11.09 32.82 18.11
C LYS A 195 -9.71 32.78 18.77
N ARG A 196 -8.83 31.88 18.34
CA ARG A 196 -7.44 31.83 18.81
C ARG A 196 -6.62 32.89 18.06
N HIS A 197 -6.19 33.92 18.77
CA HIS A 197 -5.14 34.82 18.30
C HIS A 197 -3.78 34.13 18.47
N VAL A 198 -3.19 33.69 17.37
CA VAL A 198 -1.84 33.13 17.35
C VAL A 198 -0.85 34.23 16.97
N MET A 199 -0.01 34.66 17.91
CA MET A 199 1.14 35.53 17.63
C MET A 199 2.27 34.69 17.03
N LEU A 200 2.54 34.84 15.74
CA LEU A 200 3.71 34.24 15.09
C LEU A 200 4.88 35.22 15.13
N GLY A 201 5.82 34.97 16.06
CA GLY A 201 7.24 35.38 15.98
C GLY A 201 7.57 36.88 15.89
N GLN A 202 8.32 37.38 16.88
CA GLN A 202 8.92 38.72 16.82
C GLN A 202 10.10 38.75 15.83
N ARG A 203 9.99 39.53 14.76
CA ARG A 203 11.15 40.06 14.01
C ARG A 203 11.19 41.56 14.24
N ALA A 204 12.29 42.03 14.83
CA ALA A 204 12.46 43.43 15.24
C ALA A 204 12.23 44.41 14.07
N GLY A 205 11.33 45.38 14.26
CA GLY A 205 11.34 46.64 13.51
C GLY A 205 10.19 46.98 12.57
N ARG A 206 9.05 46.27 12.52
CA ARG A 206 7.87 46.73 11.74
C ARG A 206 6.55 46.52 12.48
N GLN A 207 5.60 47.44 12.24
CA GLN A 207 4.26 47.53 12.87
C GLN A 207 3.52 46.18 12.91
N ASN A 208 2.87 45.90 14.04
CA ASN A 208 2.07 44.69 14.26
C ASN A 208 0.83 44.70 13.35
N TYR A 209 0.70 43.71 12.47
CA TYR A 209 -0.53 43.45 11.73
C TYR A 209 -1.23 42.23 12.31
N TRP A 210 -2.47 42.42 12.78
CA TRP A 210 -3.35 41.32 13.16
C TRP A 210 -4.06 40.79 11.92
N PHE A 211 -3.81 39.55 11.53
CA PHE A 211 -4.59 38.88 10.47
C PHE A 211 -5.54 37.86 11.09
N HIS A 212 -6.82 37.93 10.72
CA HIS A 212 -7.78 36.86 10.95
C HIS A 212 -7.59 35.79 9.87
N VAL A 213 -7.09 34.62 10.26
CA VAL A 213 -7.05 33.44 9.40
C VAL A 213 -8.21 32.52 9.80
N PRO A 214 -9.26 32.36 8.98
CA PRO A 214 -10.26 31.33 9.23
C PRO A 214 -9.63 29.94 9.01
N THR A 215 -9.64 29.11 10.05
CA THR A 215 -9.23 27.70 9.98
C THR A 215 -10.31 26.87 9.28
N THR A 216 -10.37 26.94 7.96
CA THR A 216 -11.17 26.03 7.13
C THR A 216 -10.41 25.64 5.87
N ARG A 217 -9.83 24.43 5.86
CA ARG A 217 -9.56 23.67 4.64
C ARG A 217 -9.92 22.21 4.88
N HIS A 218 -11.23 21.95 4.91
CA HIS A 218 -11.79 20.68 4.49
C HIS A 218 -12.70 21.00 3.31
N GLU A 219 -12.19 20.81 2.09
CA GLU A 219 -13.04 20.66 0.91
C GLU A 219 -13.56 19.23 0.95
N GLU A 220 -14.79 19.05 1.42
CA GLU A 220 -15.53 17.80 1.24
C GLU A 220 -16.01 17.72 -0.21
N VAL A 221 -15.39 16.83 -0.99
CA VAL A 221 -15.94 16.38 -2.26
C VAL A 221 -17.08 15.41 -1.94
N LYS A 222 -18.32 15.87 -2.05
CA LYS A 222 -19.50 15.00 -2.08
C LYS A 222 -19.57 14.33 -3.45
N ILE A 223 -19.44 13.00 -3.47
CA ILE A 223 -19.82 12.18 -4.62
C ILE A 223 -21.25 11.70 -4.35
N ASN A 224 -22.16 12.05 -5.27
CA ASN A 224 -23.53 11.50 -5.36
C ASN A 224 -23.50 10.05 -5.82
#